data_AF-A0A5J4J1B6-F1
#
_entry.id   AF-A0A5J4J1B6-F1
#
_cell.length_a   1.000
_cell.length_b   1.000
_cell.length_c   1.000
_cell.angle_alpha   90.00
_cell.angle_beta   90.00
_cell.angle_gamma   90.00
#
_symmetry.space_group_name_H-M   'P 1'
#
loop_
_entity.id
_entity.type
_entity.pdbx_description
1 polymer ?
#
loop_
_entity_poly.entity_id
_entity_poly.type
_entity_poly.pdbx_seq_one_letter_code
_entity_poly.pdbx_strand_id
1 'polypeptide(L)'
;MFFATGVNNFGKLPVLVNGVEELGGFVDLEGNPVQLKDRITILGFFGNDPLQTKALTYNLAHKIYKKNHEFSEFQFVILLPENTRNQAKILTNKIGEIAPTTSWKFAFGSTEAIQSVFDSLKSGYTLDGGMTSSYVFIIDKELNLRGRNDDEDVADGLVYGYNSADIGDINNRMSDDVKVVLAEYRRALKKYNKREI
;
A
#
# COMPACT_ATOMS: atom_id res chain seq x y z
N MET A 1 38.88 -7.12 -12.50
CA MET A 1 38.29 -6.84 -11.17
C MET A 1 37.40 -5.62 -11.32
N PHE A 2 36.09 -5.78 -11.18
CA PHE A 2 35.15 -4.65 -11.15
C PHE A 2 34.83 -4.36 -9.68
N PHE A 3 35.22 -3.18 -9.22
CA PHE A 3 34.79 -2.66 -7.93
C PHE A 3 33.42 -2.03 -8.14
N ALA A 4 32.35 -2.78 -7.88
CA ALA A 4 31.07 -2.17 -7.56
C ALA A 4 31.25 -1.53 -6.18
N THR A 5 31.58 -0.24 -6.14
CA THR A 5 31.39 0.55 -4.93
C THR A 5 29.90 0.57 -4.67
N GLY A 6 29.42 -0.35 -3.82
CA GLY A 6 28.08 -0.35 -3.27
C GLY A 6 27.90 0.85 -2.35
N VAL A 7 27.92 2.04 -2.93
CA VAL A 7 27.39 3.23 -2.29
C VAL A 7 25.88 3.06 -2.42
N ASN A 8 25.25 2.48 -1.40
CA ASN A 8 23.81 2.55 -1.24
C ASN A 8 23.46 4.02 -1.03
N ASN A 9 23.37 4.77 -2.14
CA ASN A 9 22.52 5.94 -2.20
C ASN A 9 21.11 5.38 -2.02
N PHE A 10 20.63 5.35 -0.77
CA PHE A 10 19.19 5.27 -0.50
C PHE A 10 18.59 6.56 -1.05
N GLY A 11 18.42 6.62 -2.38
CA GLY A 11 17.65 7.63 -3.07
C GLY A 11 16.25 7.68 -2.49
N LYS A 12 15.58 8.81 -2.64
CA LYS A 12 14.17 8.89 -2.26
C LYS A 12 13.36 8.07 -3.25
N LEU A 13 12.32 7.38 -2.80
CA LEU A 13 11.37 6.76 -3.71
C LEU A 13 10.63 7.88 -4.47
N PRO A 14 10.64 7.91 -5.81
CA PRO A 14 9.96 8.96 -6.58
C PRO A 14 8.49 9.15 -6.21
N VAL A 15 7.99 10.37 -6.43
CA VAL A 15 6.55 10.67 -6.53
C VAL A 15 6.16 10.57 -7.99
N LEU A 16 5.26 9.65 -8.31
CA LEU A 16 4.79 9.44 -9.69
C LEU A 16 3.48 10.17 -9.96
N VAL A 17 2.58 10.22 -8.98
CA VAL A 17 1.30 10.92 -9.07
C VAL A 17 1.05 11.68 -7.78
N ASN A 18 0.64 12.94 -7.89
CA ASN A 18 0.24 13.77 -6.76
C ASN A 18 -1.28 13.82 -6.66
N GLY A 19 -1.80 13.94 -5.43
CA GLY A 19 -3.23 14.15 -5.20
C GLY A 19 -4.09 12.93 -5.49
N VAL A 20 -3.66 11.77 -4.98
CA VAL A 20 -4.51 10.57 -4.89
C VAL A 20 -5.73 10.91 -4.05
N GLU A 21 -6.89 10.43 -4.47
CA GLU A 21 -8.16 10.76 -3.83
C GLU A 21 -8.22 10.22 -2.40
N GLU A 22 -8.73 11.03 -1.49
CA GLU A 22 -8.95 10.65 -0.09
C GLU A 22 -10.18 9.74 0.04
N LEU A 23 -10.23 8.93 1.09
CA LEU A 23 -11.27 7.94 1.34
C LEU A 23 -12.52 8.55 1.99
N GLY A 24 -12.99 9.67 1.46
CA GLY A 24 -14.21 10.33 1.91
C GLY A 24 -15.41 9.38 1.84
N GLY A 25 -16.07 9.16 2.98
CA GLY A 25 -17.24 8.30 3.08
C GLY A 25 -16.95 6.80 3.23
N PHE A 26 -15.68 6.37 3.19
CA PHE A 26 -15.32 5.00 3.51
C PHE A 26 -15.26 4.79 5.02
N VAL A 27 -15.75 3.63 5.46
CA VAL A 27 -15.72 3.25 6.89
C VAL A 27 -15.12 1.87 7.08
N ASP A 28 -14.56 1.59 8.25
CA ASP A 28 -14.01 0.28 8.57
C ASP A 28 -15.09 -0.74 9.02
N LEU A 29 -14.64 -1.90 9.51
CA LEU A 29 -15.49 -2.97 10.03
C LEU A 29 -16.34 -2.54 11.23
N GLU A 30 -15.89 -1.55 11.99
CA GLU A 30 -16.55 -1.00 13.18
C GLU A 30 -17.37 0.26 12.84
N GLY A 31 -17.28 0.76 11.60
CA GLY A 31 -17.97 1.96 11.15
C GLY A 31 -17.18 3.25 11.35
N ASN A 32 -15.90 3.17 11.74
CA ASN A 32 -15.07 4.36 11.88
C ASN A 32 -14.58 4.85 10.50
N PRO A 33 -14.47 6.17 10.28
CA PRO A 33 -13.86 6.71 9.07
C PRO A 33 -12.42 6.21 8.86
N VAL A 34 -12.07 5.92 7.61
CA VAL A 34 -10.70 5.58 7.19
C VAL A 34 -10.13 6.74 6.38
N GLN A 35 -8.84 7.04 6.56
CA GLN A 35 -8.15 8.11 5.84
C GLN A 35 -6.76 7.66 5.36
N LEU A 36 -6.27 8.25 4.28
CA LEU A 36 -4.92 8.12 3.75
C LEU A 36 -4.01 9.23 4.24
N LYS A 37 -4.53 10.46 4.36
CA LYS A 37 -3.73 11.61 4.80
C LYS A 37 -3.09 11.37 6.17
N ASP A 38 -1.86 11.87 6.31
CA ASP A 38 -1.02 11.71 7.49
C ASP A 38 -0.63 10.26 7.79
N ARG A 39 -0.82 9.34 6.84
CA ARG A 39 -0.44 7.93 6.95
C ARG A 39 0.38 7.48 5.73
N ILE A 40 1.31 6.57 5.96
CA ILE A 40 1.98 5.83 4.90
C ILE A 40 1.15 4.58 4.66
N THR A 41 0.53 4.48 3.50
CA THR A 41 -0.50 3.48 3.25
C THR A 41 -0.08 2.54 2.13
N ILE A 42 -0.20 1.24 2.38
CA ILE A 42 -0.33 0.27 1.29
C ILE A 42 -1.81 0.16 0.93
N LEU A 43 -2.16 0.65 -0.25
CA LEU A 43 -3.54 0.66 -0.75
C LEU A 43 -3.76 -0.52 -1.70
N GLY A 44 -4.83 -1.29 -1.48
CA GLY A 44 -5.21 -2.42 -2.32
C GLY A 44 -6.71 -2.49 -2.60
N PHE A 45 -7.09 -3.23 -3.65
CA PHE A 45 -8.46 -3.30 -4.17
C PHE A 45 -8.84 -4.77 -4.36
N PHE A 46 -9.58 -5.34 -3.40
CA PHE A 46 -9.86 -6.81 -3.39
C PHE A 46 -11.31 -7.16 -3.77
N GLY A 47 -12.05 -6.18 -4.27
CA GLY A 47 -13.28 -6.38 -5.00
C GLY A 47 -14.41 -7.08 -4.26
N ASN A 48 -15.31 -7.69 -5.04
CA ASN A 48 -16.58 -8.28 -4.59
C ASN A 48 -16.42 -9.66 -3.91
N ASP A 49 -15.27 -10.33 -4.08
CA ASP A 49 -14.98 -11.63 -3.47
C ASP A 49 -13.56 -11.67 -2.87
N PRO A 50 -13.34 -10.93 -1.75
CA PRO A 50 -12.02 -10.84 -1.14
C PRO A 50 -11.51 -12.19 -0.61
N LEU A 51 -12.34 -13.22 -0.44
CA LEU A 51 -11.81 -14.55 -0.10
C LEU A 51 -10.97 -15.17 -1.24
N GLN A 52 -11.20 -14.79 -2.50
CA GLN A 52 -10.36 -15.20 -3.63
C GLN A 52 -8.99 -14.53 -3.61
N THR A 53 -8.87 -13.36 -2.96
CA THR A 53 -7.60 -12.64 -2.81
C THR A 53 -6.78 -13.14 -1.62
N LYS A 54 -7.11 -14.32 -1.05
CA LYS A 54 -6.36 -14.91 0.07
C LYS A 54 -4.86 -15.00 -0.25
N ALA A 55 -4.47 -15.48 -1.43
CA ALA A 55 -3.05 -15.59 -1.80
C ALA A 55 -2.35 -14.21 -1.80
N LEU A 56 -2.99 -13.20 -2.38
CA LEU A 56 -2.52 -11.81 -2.40
C LEU A 56 -2.33 -11.29 -0.97
N THR A 57 -3.36 -11.47 -0.14
CA THR A 57 -3.39 -11.06 1.27
C THR A 57 -2.25 -11.70 2.06
N TYR A 58 -2.02 -13.01 1.90
CA TYR A 58 -0.95 -13.71 2.60
C TYR A 58 0.44 -13.25 2.16
N ASN A 59 0.66 -13.05 0.86
CA ASN A 59 1.93 -12.52 0.36
C ASN A 59 2.26 -11.17 1.01
N LEU A 60 1.30 -10.25 1.01
CA LEU A 60 1.44 -8.93 1.63
C LEU A 60 1.65 -9.04 3.15
N ALA A 61 0.86 -9.88 3.82
CA ALA A 61 0.94 -10.07 5.27
C ALA A 61 2.33 -10.56 5.71
N HIS A 62 2.86 -11.59 5.04
CA HIS A 62 4.16 -12.18 5.36
C HIS A 62 5.35 -11.31 4.94
N LYS A 63 5.28 -10.67 3.77
CA LYS A 63 6.45 -10.01 3.19
C LYS A 63 6.59 -8.55 3.59
N ILE A 64 5.46 -7.86 3.80
CA ILE A 64 5.43 -6.43 4.07
C ILE A 64 4.84 -6.15 5.45
N TYR A 65 3.60 -6.55 5.71
CA TYR A 65 2.87 -6.13 6.90
C TYR A 65 3.56 -6.53 8.21
N LYS A 66 3.90 -7.82 8.37
CA LYS A 66 4.54 -8.34 9.58
C LYS A 66 5.79 -7.56 9.98
N LYS A 67 6.57 -7.07 9.01
CA LYS A 67 7.82 -6.34 9.26
C LYS A 67 7.62 -4.87 9.63
N ASN A 68 6.47 -4.28 9.30
CA ASN A 68 6.28 -2.82 9.29
C ASN A 68 5.08 -2.33 10.12
N HIS A 69 4.15 -3.21 10.51
CA HIS A 69 2.90 -2.86 11.19
C HIS A 69 3.06 -2.09 12.52
N GLU A 70 4.21 -2.22 13.18
CA GLU A 70 4.54 -1.49 14.43
C GLU A 70 4.90 -0.02 14.20
N PHE A 71 5.15 0.40 12.95
CA PHE A 71 5.39 1.79 12.65
C PHE A 71 4.06 2.56 12.75
N SER A 72 3.98 3.48 13.71
CA SER A 72 2.71 4.10 14.14
C SER A 72 1.92 4.76 13.02
N GLU A 73 2.58 5.34 12.01
CA GLU A 73 1.93 6.03 10.89
C GLU A 73 1.77 5.13 9.65
N PHE A 74 2.19 3.87 9.71
CA PHE A 74 2.08 2.90 8.62
C PHE A 74 0.76 2.13 8.72
N GLN A 75 0.07 1.95 7.60
CA GLN A 75 -1.14 1.15 7.53
C GLN A 75 -1.27 0.40 6.21
N PHE A 76 -2.05 -0.67 6.24
CA PHE A 76 -2.66 -1.27 5.06
C PHE A 76 -4.12 -0.81 5.01
N VAL A 77 -4.57 -0.42 3.83
CA VAL A 77 -5.98 -0.13 3.56
C VAL A 77 -6.39 -0.92 2.32
N ILE A 78 -7.32 -1.84 2.49
CA ILE A 78 -7.92 -2.61 1.42
C ILE A 78 -9.33 -2.09 1.18
N LEU A 79 -9.57 -1.53 0.00
CA LEU A 79 -10.90 -1.04 -0.39
C LEU A 79 -11.77 -2.21 -0.83
N LEU A 80 -12.98 -2.21 -0.31
CA LEU A 80 -13.96 -3.27 -0.52
C LEU A 80 -15.38 -2.71 -0.68
N PRO A 81 -16.23 -3.33 -1.50
CA PRO A 81 -17.65 -3.02 -1.51
C PRO A 81 -18.34 -3.44 -0.21
N GLU A 82 -19.36 -2.71 0.20
CA GLU A 82 -20.10 -2.89 1.47
C GLU A 82 -20.61 -4.31 1.74
N ASN A 83 -21.04 -5.02 0.70
CA ASN A 83 -21.58 -6.39 0.80
C ASN A 83 -20.52 -7.45 1.20
N THR A 84 -19.24 -7.09 1.28
CA THR A 84 -18.13 -8.03 1.55
C THR A 84 -17.68 -8.07 3.02
N ARG A 85 -18.31 -7.31 3.93
CA ARG A 85 -17.90 -7.19 5.34
C ARG A 85 -17.66 -8.53 6.06
N ASN A 86 -18.50 -9.53 5.81
CA ASN A 86 -18.34 -10.85 6.44
C ASN A 86 -17.06 -11.56 5.97
N GLN A 87 -16.73 -11.44 4.69
CA GLN A 87 -15.51 -12.01 4.14
C GLN A 87 -14.26 -11.28 4.66
N ALA A 88 -14.34 -9.95 4.79
CA ALA A 88 -13.27 -9.15 5.39
C ALA A 88 -12.97 -9.59 6.84
N LYS A 89 -13.98 -9.87 7.66
CA LYS A 89 -13.77 -10.43 9.02
C LYS A 89 -13.01 -11.76 9.00
N ILE A 90 -13.31 -12.63 8.04
CA ILE A 90 -12.60 -13.91 7.89
C ILE A 90 -11.13 -13.66 7.51
N LEU A 91 -10.85 -12.71 6.61
CA LEU A 91 -9.48 -12.34 6.27
C LEU A 91 -8.75 -11.70 7.46
N THR A 92 -9.40 -10.82 8.23
CA THR A 92 -8.81 -10.23 9.44
C THR A 92 -8.32 -11.32 10.40
N ASN A 93 -9.12 -12.36 10.65
CA ASN A 93 -8.71 -13.46 11.51
C ASN A 93 -7.45 -14.18 10.97
N LYS A 94 -7.41 -14.44 9.65
CA LYS A 94 -6.25 -15.07 9.00
C LYS A 94 -4.99 -14.21 9.05
N ILE A 95 -5.12 -12.89 8.91
CA ILE A 95 -3.99 -11.97 9.06
C ILE A 95 -3.53 -11.95 10.52
N GLY A 96 -4.46 -12.06 11.47
CA GLY A 96 -4.20 -12.15 12.91
C GLY A 96 -3.34 -13.36 13.33
N GLU A 97 -3.34 -14.44 12.53
CA GLU A 97 -2.43 -15.58 12.71
C GLU A 97 -0.97 -15.22 12.41
N ILE A 98 -0.72 -14.13 11.67
CA ILE A 98 0.60 -13.70 11.21
C ILE A 98 1.15 -12.54 12.05
N ALA A 99 0.31 -11.53 12.32
CA ALA A 99 0.64 -10.33 13.09
C ALA A 99 -0.64 -9.63 13.60
N PRO A 100 -0.55 -8.82 14.68
CA PRO A 100 -1.66 -7.97 15.14
C PRO A 100 -2.24 -7.14 13.99
N THR A 101 -3.56 -7.07 13.87
CA THR A 101 -4.27 -6.47 12.71
C THR A 101 -4.61 -4.98 12.87
N THR A 102 -4.12 -4.32 13.92
CA THR A 102 -4.44 -2.92 14.25
C THR A 102 -4.12 -1.93 13.12
N SER A 103 -3.11 -2.24 12.31
CA SER A 103 -2.65 -1.41 11.19
C SER A 103 -3.14 -1.94 9.85
N TRP A 104 -4.01 -2.96 9.82
CA TRP A 104 -4.63 -3.50 8.61
C TRP A 104 -6.11 -3.20 8.60
N LYS A 105 -6.54 -2.31 7.70
CA LYS A 105 -7.93 -1.86 7.60
C LYS A 105 -8.56 -2.38 6.32
N PHE A 106 -9.79 -2.86 6.46
CA PHE A 106 -10.71 -3.00 5.34
C PHE A 106 -11.63 -1.78 5.37
N ALA A 107 -11.65 -1.03 4.28
CA ALA A 107 -12.46 0.19 4.16
C ALA A 107 -13.57 -0.04 3.14
N PHE A 108 -14.81 0.13 3.58
CA PHE A 108 -16.01 -0.18 2.82
C PHE A 108 -16.59 1.08 2.19
N GLY A 109 -16.97 1.00 0.92
CA GLY A 109 -17.59 2.09 0.17
C GLY A 109 -18.40 1.57 -1.02
N SER A 110 -18.95 2.48 -1.83
CA SER A 110 -19.64 2.11 -3.07
C SER A 110 -18.65 1.75 -4.17
N THR A 111 -19.12 1.00 -5.16
CA THR A 111 -18.33 0.64 -6.36
C THR A 111 -17.81 1.87 -7.10
N GLU A 112 -18.59 2.94 -7.15
CA GLU A 112 -18.23 4.20 -7.81
C GLU A 112 -17.12 4.92 -7.03
N ALA A 113 -17.22 4.95 -5.70
CA ALA A 113 -16.19 5.55 -4.85
C ALA A 113 -14.87 4.77 -4.95
N ILE A 114 -14.92 3.43 -4.97
CA ILE A 114 -13.74 2.58 -5.16
C ILE A 114 -13.08 2.84 -6.51
N GLN A 115 -13.89 2.91 -7.59
CA GLN A 115 -13.40 3.21 -8.93
C GLN A 115 -12.77 4.60 -9.00
N SER A 116 -13.39 5.61 -8.38
CA SER A 116 -12.85 6.99 -8.34
C SER A 116 -11.47 7.03 -7.70
N VAL A 117 -11.31 6.38 -6.52
CA VAL A 117 -10.01 6.28 -5.85
C VAL A 117 -8.99 5.56 -6.74
N PHE A 118 -9.37 4.46 -7.39
CA PHE A 118 -8.48 3.74 -8.29
C PHE A 118 -8.04 4.59 -9.49
N ASP A 119 -8.96 5.30 -10.13
CA ASP A 119 -8.68 6.16 -11.29
C ASP A 119 -7.77 7.34 -10.92
N SER A 120 -7.87 7.84 -9.68
CA SER A 120 -7.00 8.91 -9.16
C SER A 120 -5.52 8.51 -9.12
N LEU A 121 -5.22 7.21 -9.09
CA LEU A 121 -3.85 6.68 -9.11
C LEU A 121 -3.17 6.90 -10.46
N LYS A 122 -3.92 7.10 -11.56
CA LYS A 122 -3.42 7.33 -12.92
C LYS A 122 -2.31 6.35 -13.33
N SER A 123 -2.40 5.11 -12.87
CA SER A 123 -1.35 4.11 -12.95
C SER A 123 -1.31 3.36 -14.28
N GLY A 124 -2.37 3.46 -15.10
CA GLY A 124 -2.56 2.68 -16.32
C GLY A 124 -3.01 1.23 -16.09
N TYR A 125 -3.11 0.79 -14.83
CA TYR A 125 -3.73 -0.49 -14.48
C TYR A 125 -5.27 -0.40 -14.52
N THR A 126 -5.94 -1.55 -14.41
CA THR A 126 -7.40 -1.65 -14.39
C THR A 126 -7.86 -2.53 -13.24
N LEU A 127 -9.06 -2.25 -12.74
CA LEU A 127 -9.82 -3.21 -11.94
C LEU A 127 -10.47 -4.24 -12.87
N ASP A 128 -10.57 -5.49 -12.42
CA ASP A 128 -11.32 -6.53 -13.14
C ASP A 128 -12.84 -6.34 -12.97
N GLY A 129 -13.64 -7.21 -13.60
CA GLY A 129 -15.11 -7.17 -13.49
C GLY A 129 -15.65 -7.39 -12.07
N GLY A 130 -14.81 -7.83 -11.14
CA GLY A 130 -15.10 -7.97 -9.72
C GLY A 130 -14.61 -6.80 -8.87
N MET A 131 -14.13 -5.70 -9.45
CA MET A 131 -13.48 -4.59 -8.75
C MET A 131 -12.18 -4.99 -8.01
N THR A 132 -11.48 -6.01 -8.52
CA THR A 132 -10.23 -6.50 -7.94
C THR A 132 -9.03 -6.04 -8.77
N SER A 133 -7.94 -5.72 -8.10
CA SER A 133 -6.62 -5.63 -8.71
C SER A 133 -5.64 -6.51 -7.94
N SER A 134 -4.73 -7.17 -8.66
CA SER A 134 -3.57 -7.78 -8.02
C SER A 134 -2.51 -6.75 -7.65
N TYR A 135 -2.59 -5.52 -8.16
CA TYR A 135 -1.65 -4.45 -7.84
C TYR A 135 -2.02 -3.73 -6.55
N VAL A 136 -1.00 -3.44 -5.73
CA VAL A 136 -1.08 -2.56 -4.56
C VAL A 136 -0.15 -1.37 -4.72
N PHE A 137 -0.48 -0.29 -4.02
CA PHE A 137 0.13 1.02 -4.22
C PHE A 137 0.69 1.59 -2.92
N ILE A 138 1.81 2.30 -2.99
CA ILE A 138 2.38 3.02 -1.84
C ILE A 138 1.89 4.45 -1.89
N ILE A 139 1.00 4.81 -0.97
CA ILE A 139 0.50 6.18 -0.80
C ILE A 139 1.21 6.80 0.39
N ASP A 140 1.71 8.00 0.19
CA ASP A 140 2.47 8.74 1.18
C ASP A 140 1.57 9.69 1.99
N LYS A 141 2.12 10.32 3.04
CA LYS A 141 1.32 11.11 4.00
C LYS A 141 0.66 12.34 3.36
N GLU A 142 1.15 12.77 2.21
CA GLU A 142 0.69 13.95 1.46
C GLU A 142 -0.22 13.56 0.29
N LEU A 143 -0.76 12.32 0.29
CA LEU A 143 -1.62 11.77 -0.75
C LEU A 143 -0.91 11.60 -2.10
N ASN A 144 0.39 11.31 -2.08
CA ASN A 144 1.13 11.03 -3.31
C ASN A 144 1.32 9.53 -3.52
N LEU A 145 1.17 9.09 -4.76
CA LEU A 145 1.57 7.76 -5.19
C LEU A 145 3.09 7.72 -5.37
N ARG A 146 3.73 6.80 -4.66
CA ARG A 146 5.17 6.55 -4.71
C ARG A 146 5.47 5.27 -5.45
N GLY A 147 6.54 5.30 -6.22
CA GLY A 147 6.94 4.18 -7.07
C GLY A 147 8.30 4.43 -7.72
N ARG A 148 8.70 3.56 -8.65
CA ARG A 148 10.01 3.65 -9.33
C ARG A 148 9.91 4.39 -10.66
N ASN A 149 11.00 5.02 -11.08
CA ASN A 149 11.13 5.65 -12.41
C ASN A 149 12.43 5.28 -13.13
N ASP A 150 13.12 4.27 -12.62
CA ASP A 150 14.43 3.80 -13.05
C ASP A 150 14.56 2.27 -12.94
N ASP A 151 13.43 1.53 -12.93
CA ASP A 151 13.45 0.08 -12.80
C ASP A 151 13.90 -0.59 -14.12
N GLU A 152 15.09 -1.19 -14.12
CA GLU A 152 15.70 -1.79 -15.32
C GLU A 152 14.91 -2.99 -15.87
N ASP A 153 14.07 -3.63 -15.06
CA ASP A 153 13.23 -4.76 -15.50
C ASP A 153 11.94 -4.29 -16.21
N VAL A 154 11.67 -2.99 -16.25
CA VAL A 154 10.46 -2.40 -16.82
C VAL A 154 10.82 -1.51 -18.01
N ALA A 155 10.13 -1.70 -19.13
CA ALA A 155 10.50 -1.08 -20.41
C ALA A 155 10.57 0.47 -20.37
N ASP A 156 9.71 1.12 -19.59
CA ASP A 156 9.71 2.58 -19.37
C ASP A 156 10.30 2.98 -18.02
N GLY A 157 10.79 2.02 -17.23
CA GLY A 157 11.32 2.21 -15.88
C GLY A 157 10.27 2.54 -14.81
N LEU A 158 8.99 2.67 -15.18
CA LEU A 158 7.95 3.19 -14.30
C LEU A 158 7.21 2.05 -13.58
N VAL A 159 7.30 2.03 -12.26
CA VAL A 159 6.56 1.07 -11.41
C VAL A 159 5.59 1.85 -10.54
N TYR A 160 4.33 1.93 -10.98
CA TYR A 160 3.26 2.61 -10.24
C TYR A 160 2.71 1.78 -9.08
N GLY A 161 2.72 0.45 -9.21
CA GLY A 161 2.18 -0.47 -8.22
C GLY A 161 2.88 -1.83 -8.30
N TYR A 162 2.67 -2.63 -7.27
CA TYR A 162 3.37 -3.90 -7.07
C TYR A 162 2.37 -5.05 -7.13
N ASN A 163 2.66 -6.06 -7.93
CA ASN A 163 1.79 -7.19 -8.16
C ASN A 163 1.84 -8.17 -6.97
N SER A 164 0.82 -8.13 -6.12
CA SER A 164 0.70 -9.01 -4.94
C SER A 164 0.49 -10.49 -5.26
N ALA A 165 0.18 -10.83 -6.51
CA ALA A 165 0.16 -12.21 -6.98
C ALA A 165 1.58 -12.76 -7.20
N ASP A 166 2.55 -11.88 -7.46
CA ASP A 166 3.96 -12.22 -7.61
C ASP A 166 4.70 -11.97 -6.28
N ILE A 167 4.99 -13.06 -5.57
CA ILE A 167 5.73 -12.99 -4.31
C ILE A 167 7.14 -12.41 -4.50
N GLY A 168 7.74 -12.57 -5.68
CA GLY A 168 9.02 -12.01 -6.06
C GLY A 168 8.96 -10.49 -6.15
N ASP A 169 7.94 -9.94 -6.82
CA ASP A 169 7.72 -8.50 -6.93
C ASP A 169 7.53 -7.85 -5.54
N ILE A 170 6.69 -8.47 -4.70
CA ILE A 170 6.49 -8.00 -3.32
C ILE A 170 7.77 -8.11 -2.48
N ASN A 171 8.51 -9.22 -2.59
CA ASN A 171 9.68 -9.45 -1.76
C ASN A 171 10.90 -8.64 -2.20
N ASN A 172 11.09 -8.44 -3.51
CA ASN A 172 12.31 -7.88 -4.08
C ASN A 172 12.15 -6.40 -4.45
N ARG A 173 10.96 -5.96 -4.88
CA ARG A 173 10.71 -4.55 -5.19
C ARG A 173 10.04 -3.83 -4.04
N MET A 174 8.80 -4.22 -3.73
CA MET A 174 7.98 -3.51 -2.75
C MET A 174 8.61 -3.46 -1.36
N SER A 175 9.20 -4.56 -0.90
CA SER A 175 9.84 -4.63 0.43
C SER A 175 10.99 -3.64 0.57
N ASP A 176 11.72 -3.32 -0.49
CA ASP A 176 12.81 -2.34 -0.43
C ASP A 176 12.29 -0.92 -0.54
N ASP A 177 11.30 -0.68 -1.39
CA ASP A 177 10.68 0.62 -1.57
C ASP A 177 9.95 1.10 -0.31
N VAL A 178 9.25 0.19 0.39
CA VAL A 178 8.65 0.47 1.70
C VAL A 178 9.71 0.84 2.73
N LYS A 179 10.88 0.17 2.74
CA LYS A 179 11.98 0.54 3.66
C LYS A 179 12.51 1.93 3.36
N VAL A 180 12.68 2.28 2.09
CA VAL A 180 13.14 3.60 1.65
C VAL A 180 12.18 4.68 2.14
N VAL A 181 10.88 4.51 1.86
CA VAL A 181 9.84 5.46 2.28
C VAL A 181 9.82 5.63 3.80
N LEU A 182 9.78 4.53 4.56
CA LEU A 182 9.80 4.59 6.03
C LEU A 182 11.08 5.26 6.56
N ALA A 183 12.23 5.04 5.93
CA ALA A 183 13.49 5.67 6.31
C ALA A 183 13.50 7.19 6.02
N GLU A 184 12.94 7.63 4.90
CA GLU A 184 12.73 9.06 4.60
C GLU A 184 11.92 9.74 5.69
N TYR A 185 10.79 9.13 6.08
CA TYR A 185 9.93 9.66 7.14
C TYR A 185 10.60 9.72 8.50
N ARG A 186 11.32 8.65 8.90
CA ARG A 186 12.11 8.65 10.15
C ARG A 186 13.14 9.77 10.17
N ARG A 187 13.81 10.06 9.05
CA ARG A 187 14.78 11.15 8.94
C ARG A 187 14.12 12.52 9.03
N ALA A 188 12.96 12.70 8.39
CA ALA A 188 12.19 13.94 8.45
C ALA A 188 11.73 14.24 9.88
N LEU A 189 11.17 13.24 10.59
CA LEU A 189 10.75 13.37 12.00
C LEU A 189 11.91 13.76 12.93
N LYS A 190 13.07 13.13 12.78
CA LYS A 190 14.27 13.49 13.57
C LYS A 190 14.72 14.94 13.31
N LYS A 191 14.64 15.40 12.06
CA LYS A 191 15.01 16.77 11.69
C LYS A 191 14.00 17.79 12.26
N TYR A 192 12.71 17.44 12.28
CA TYR A 192 11.67 18.26 12.89
C TYR A 192 11.90 18.40 14.40
N ASN A 193 12.01 17.29 15.13
CA ASN A 193 12.18 17.29 16.58
C ASN A 193 13.49 17.97 17.03
N LYS A 194 14.55 17.94 16.21
CA LYS A 194 15.81 18.65 16.50
C LYS A 194 15.70 20.17 16.32
N ARG A 195 14.72 20.68 15.57
CA ARG A 195 14.51 22.12 15.35
C ARG A 195 13.65 22.78 16.43
N GLU A 196 12.93 22.00 17.22
CA GLU A 196 12.08 22.48 18.32
C GLU A 196 12.76 22.44 19.70
N ILE A 197 14.04 22.05 19.75
CA ILE A 197 14.91 22.07 20.95
C ILE A 197 16.03 23.08 20.72
#